data_AF-A0A401ZR02-F1
#
_entry.id   AF-A0A401ZR02-F1
#
_cell.length_a   1.000
_cell.length_b   1.000
_cell.length_c   1.000
_cell.angle_alpha   90.00
_cell.angle_beta   90.00
_cell.angle_gamma   90.00
#
_symmetry.space_group_name_H-M   'P 1'
#
loop_
_entity.id
_entity.type
_entity.pdbx_description
1 polymer ?
#
loop_
_entity_poly.entity_id
_entity_poly.type
_entity_poly.pdbx_seq_one_letter_code
_entity_poly.pdbx_strand_id
1 'polypeptide(L)'
;MAEKEYLFTLLYRAFLDIRIASYSKDNHTCFVLADIFHTVPLQMNQAENGVQSYADIILWIQKKCEERNCAPWLENANADMAKRL
;
A
#
# COMPACT_ATOMS: atom_id res chain seq x y z
N MET A 1 -10.37 -6.41 10.64
CA MET A 1 -9.70 -5.09 10.63
C MET A 1 -10.58 -4.16 9.82
N ALA A 2 -10.81 -2.93 10.28
CA ALA A 2 -11.55 -1.95 9.48
C ALA A 2 -10.72 -1.54 8.25
N GLU A 3 -11.36 -1.19 7.13
CA GLU A 3 -10.66 -0.85 5.87
C GLU A 3 -9.66 0.31 6.04
N LYS A 4 -10.01 1.29 6.86
CA LYS A 4 -9.13 2.41 7.25
C LYS A 4 -7.87 1.92 8.00
N GLU A 5 -8.03 1.02 8.96
CA GLU A 5 -6.91 0.43 9.72
C GLU A 5 -6.02 -0.42 8.80
N TYR A 6 -6.62 -1.13 7.86
CA TYR A 6 -5.92 -1.91 6.85
C TYR A 6 -5.06 -1.02 5.96
N LEU A 7 -5.60 0.11 5.48
CA LEU A 7 -4.86 1.08 4.67
C LEU A 7 -3.72 1.74 5.45
N PHE A 8 -3.92 2.08 6.73
CA PHE A 8 -2.83 2.59 7.57
C PHE A 8 -1.71 1.56 7.73
N THR A 9 -2.07 0.28 7.89
CA THR A 9 -1.08 -0.79 8.04
C THR A 9 -0.33 -1.05 6.74
N LEU A 10 -1.01 -0.99 5.58
CA LEU A 10 -0.37 -1.05 4.27
C LEU A 10 0.59 0.13 4.04
N LEU A 11 0.18 1.36 4.36
CA LEU A 11 1.04 2.54 4.27
C LEU A 11 2.30 2.40 5.13
N TYR A 12 2.14 1.98 6.38
CA TYR A 12 3.25 1.68 7.28
C TYR A 12 4.22 0.68 6.64
N ARG A 13 3.69 -0.41 6.07
CA ARG A 13 4.52 -1.45 5.46
C ARG A 13 5.24 -0.95 4.21
N ALA A 14 4.55 -0.22 3.33
CA ALA A 14 5.14 0.36 2.13
C ALA A 14 6.32 1.28 2.47
N PHE A 15 6.16 2.16 3.46
CA PHE A 15 7.26 3.04 3.87
C PHE A 15 8.43 2.29 4.50
N LEU A 16 8.17 1.23 5.25
CA LEU A 16 9.24 0.37 5.80
C LEU A 16 10.03 -0.31 4.68
N ASP A 17 9.35 -0.87 3.69
CA ASP A 17 9.99 -1.60 2.59
C ASP A 17 10.70 -0.63 1.62
N ILE A 18 10.16 0.57 1.38
CA ILE A 18 10.88 1.65 0.66
C ILE A 18 12.19 1.98 1.37
N ARG A 19 12.15 2.12 2.70
CA ARG A 19 13.36 2.38 3.50
C ARG A 19 14.39 1.26 3.31
N ILE A 20 13.98 0.00 3.43
CA ILE A 20 14.86 -1.16 3.29
C ILE A 20 15.44 -1.23 1.86
N ALA A 21 14.59 -1.09 0.84
CA ALA A 21 14.98 -1.12 -0.58
C ALA A 21 15.99 -0.02 -0.93
N SER A 22 15.84 1.18 -0.34
CA SER A 22 16.77 2.29 -0.55
C SER A 22 18.19 1.97 -0.03
N TYR A 23 18.31 1.20 1.05
CA TYR A 23 19.61 0.73 1.56
C TYR A 23 20.21 -0.36 0.69
N SER A 24 19.40 -1.28 0.17
CA SER A 24 19.86 -2.39 -0.69
C SER A 24 20.13 -1.98 -2.14
N LYS A 25 19.87 -0.71 -2.51
CA LYS A 25 19.91 -0.18 -3.89
C LYS A 25 18.93 -0.88 -4.84
N ASP A 26 17.85 -1.46 -4.32
CA ASP A 26 16.75 -1.96 -5.14
C ASP A 26 15.88 -0.78 -5.59
N ASN A 27 16.27 -0.17 -6.70
CA ASN A 27 15.63 1.01 -7.26
C ASN A 27 14.21 0.72 -7.77
N HIS A 28 13.91 -0.51 -8.20
CA HIS A 28 12.61 -0.82 -8.80
C HIS A 28 11.53 -0.91 -7.74
N THR A 29 11.74 -1.70 -6.68
CA THR A 29 10.79 -1.83 -5.58
C THR A 29 10.56 -0.49 -4.89
N CYS A 30 11.64 0.27 -4.65
CA CYS A 30 11.56 1.62 -4.07
C CYS A 30 10.69 2.56 -4.93
N PHE A 31 10.91 2.57 -6.25
CA PHE A 31 10.15 3.41 -7.17
C PHE A 31 8.68 3.02 -7.23
N VAL A 32 8.36 1.73 -7.43
CA VAL A 32 6.98 1.27 -7.60
C VAL A 32 6.15 1.51 -6.32
N LEU A 33 6.69 1.18 -5.15
CA LEU A 33 5.96 1.40 -3.90
C LEU A 33 5.77 2.89 -3.60
N ALA A 34 6.77 3.73 -3.86
CA ALA A 34 6.61 5.17 -3.71
C ALA A 34 5.55 5.73 -4.67
N ASP A 35 5.54 5.26 -5.93
CA ASP A 35 4.55 5.68 -6.93
C ASP A 35 3.12 5.29 -6.57
N ILE A 36 2.90 4.10 -6.02
CA ILE A 36 1.55 3.67 -5.61
C ILE A 36 1.12 4.41 -4.34
N PHE A 37 1.96 4.41 -3.29
CA PHE A 37 1.56 4.81 -1.95
C PHE A 37 1.59 6.31 -1.69
N HIS A 38 2.25 7.13 -2.52
CA HIS A 38 2.25 8.58 -2.30
C HIS A 38 0.85 9.22 -2.46
N THR A 39 -0.05 8.59 -3.23
CA THR A 39 -1.42 9.12 -3.44
C THR A 39 -2.43 8.64 -2.40
N VAL A 40 -2.12 7.55 -1.68
CA VAL A 40 -3.06 6.92 -0.74
C VAL A 40 -3.50 7.88 0.37
N PRO A 41 -2.64 8.72 0.99
CA PRO A 41 -3.10 9.69 1.99
C PRO A 41 -4.15 10.67 1.45
N LEU A 42 -3.99 11.15 0.21
CA LEU A 42 -4.97 12.03 -0.44
C LEU A 42 -6.28 11.29 -0.70
N GLN A 43 -6.20 10.05 -1.19
CA GLN A 43 -7.36 9.19 -1.42
C GLN A 43 -8.12 8.88 -0.11
N MET A 44 -7.42 8.67 1.01
CA MET A 44 -8.03 8.47 2.32
C MET A 44 -8.74 9.74 2.81
N ASN A 45 -8.15 10.91 2.60
CA ASN A 45 -8.83 12.18 2.90
C ASN A 45 -10.10 12.35 2.04
N GLN A 46 -10.06 11.97 0.77
CA GLN A 46 -11.26 11.96 -0.08
C GLN A 46 -12.33 10.99 0.45
N ALA A 47 -11.94 9.84 0.99
CA ALA A 47 -12.88 8.90 1.59
C ALA A 47 -13.54 9.44 2.87
N GLU A 48 -12.80 10.13 3.73
CA GLU A 48 -13.37 10.79 4.92
C GLU A 48 -14.36 11.90 4.55
N ASN A 49 -14.22 12.50 3.37
CA ASN A 49 -15.14 13.50 2.83
C ASN A 49 -16.27 12.91 1.97
N GLY A 50 -16.41 11.58 1.93
CA GLY A 50 -17.49 10.89 1.21
C GLY A 50 -17.36 10.87 -0.32
N VAL A 51 -16.18 11.21 -0.87
CA VAL A 51 -15.95 11.24 -2.33
C VAL A 51 -15.79 9.83 -2.91
N GLN A 52 -15.21 8.91 -2.14
CA GLN A 52 -15.05 7.48 -2.48
C GLN A 52 -15.06 6.64 -1.20
N SER A 53 -15.18 5.32 -1.30
CA SER A 53 -15.07 4.44 -0.14
C SER A 53 -13.63 4.02 0.13
N TYR A 54 -13.35 3.52 1.34
CA TYR A 54 -12.07 2.89 1.64
C TYR A 54 -11.85 1.60 0.85
N ALA A 55 -12.92 0.83 0.58
CA ALA A 55 -12.89 -0.32 -0.31
C ALA A 55 -12.37 0.02 -1.71
N ASP A 56 -12.80 1.16 -2.27
CA ASP A 56 -12.36 1.61 -3.61
C ASP A 56 -10.84 1.85 -3.66
N ILE A 57 -10.28 2.39 -2.58
CA ILE A 57 -8.83 2.63 -2.45
C ILE A 57 -8.08 1.29 -2.39
N ILE A 58 -8.60 0.30 -1.66
CA ILE A 58 -8.00 -1.04 -1.56
C ILE A 58 -7.99 -1.72 -2.93
N LEU A 59 -9.12 -1.68 -3.65
CA LEU A 59 -9.22 -2.21 -5.02
C LEU A 59 -8.26 -1.50 -5.98
N TRP A 60 -8.11 -0.18 -5.84
CA TRP A 60 -7.15 0.59 -6.62
C TRP A 60 -5.70 0.17 -6.34
N ILE A 61 -5.32 -0.03 -5.07
CA ILE A 61 -3.98 -0.51 -4.69
C ILE A 61 -3.73 -1.89 -5.29
N GLN A 62 -4.68 -2.83 -5.18
CA GLN A 62 -4.57 -4.18 -5.74
C GLN A 62 -4.30 -4.12 -7.24
N LYS A 63 -5.13 -3.38 -7.98
CA LYS A 63 -4.98 -3.18 -9.42
C LYS A 63 -3.62 -2.56 -9.78
N LYS A 64 -3.16 -1.55 -9.03
CA LYS A 64 -1.86 -0.94 -9.28
C LYS A 64 -0.70 -1.88 -8.99
N CYS A 65 -0.85 -2.76 -8.01
CA CYS A 65 0.17 -3.75 -7.72
C CYS A 65 0.28 -4.79 -8.85
N GLU A 66 -0.85 -5.21 -9.41
CA GLU A 66 -0.88 -6.09 -10.59
C GLU A 66 -0.26 -5.42 -11.82
N GLU A 67 -0.69 -4.20 -12.16
CA GLU A 67 -0.22 -3.44 -13.32
C GLU A 67 1.30 -3.15 -13.29
N ARG A 68 1.89 -3.08 -12.09
CA ARG A 68 3.30 -2.70 -11.89
C ARG A 68 4.18 -3.88 -11.46
N ASN A 69 3.71 -5.11 -11.61
CA ASN A 69 4.43 -6.34 -11.23
C ASN A 69 4.88 -6.38 -9.76
N CYS A 70 4.11 -5.77 -8.85
CA CYS A 70 4.36 -5.81 -7.40
C CYS A 70 3.24 -6.50 -6.61
N ALA A 71 2.40 -7.30 -7.27
CA ALA A 71 1.44 -8.18 -6.59
C ALA A 71 2.07 -9.08 -5.51
N PRO A 72 3.27 -9.70 -5.72
CA PRO A 72 3.92 -10.49 -4.67
C PRO A 72 4.25 -9.69 -3.41
N TRP A 73 4.53 -8.38 -3.53
CA TRP A 73 4.74 -7.52 -2.37
C TRP A 73 3.46 -7.39 -1.54
N LEU A 74 2.32 -7.17 -2.21
CA LEU A 74 1.02 -7.01 -1.54
C LEU A 74 0.60 -8.30 -0.82
N GLU A 75 0.82 -9.45 -1.45
CA GLU A 75 0.58 -10.76 -0.82
C GLU A 75 1.40 -10.95 0.45
N ASN A 76 2.70 -10.63 0.40
CA ASN A 76 3.59 -10.71 1.55
C ASN A 76 3.17 -9.72 2.66
N ALA A 77 2.83 -8.48 2.30
CA ALA A 77 2.32 -7.51 3.26
C ALA A 77 1.05 -8.01 3.94
N ASN A 78 0.12 -8.60 3.19
CA ASN A 78 -1.11 -9.21 3.72
C ASN A 78 -0.83 -10.38 4.67
N ALA A 79 0.07 -11.29 4.29
CA ALA A 79 0.46 -12.40 5.13
C ALA A 79 1.09 -11.93 6.44
N ASP A 80 1.92 -10.88 6.41
CA ASP A 80 2.53 -10.31 7.61
C ASP A 80 1.52 -9.61 8.52
N MET A 81 0.50 -8.97 7.94
CA MET A 81 -0.61 -8.38 8.72
C MET A 81 -1.46 -9.46 9.38
N ALA A 82 -1.73 -10.57 8.70
CA ALA A 82 -2.51 -11.68 9.24
C ALA A 82 -1.83 -12.39 10.42
N LYS A 83 -0.48 -12.41 10.45
CA LYS A 83 0.32 -12.98 11.55
C LYS A 83 0.40 -12.11 12.80
N ARG A 84 -0.03 -10.85 12.73
CA ARG A 84 -0.03 -9.89 13.86
C ARG A 84 -1.37 -9.86 14.61
N LEU A 85 -2.33 -10.66 14.18
CA LEU A 85 -3.61 -10.96 14.85
C LEU A 85 -3.50 -12.30 15.59
#